data_AF-A0A0E9VB30-F1
#
_entry.id   AF-A0A0E9VB30-F1
#
_cell.length_a   1.000
_cell.length_b   1.000
_cell.length_c   1.000
_cell.angle_alpha   90.00
_cell.angle_beta   90.00
_cell.angle_gamma   90.00
#
_symmetry.space_group_name_H-M   'P 1'
#
loop_
_entity.id
_entity.type
_entity.pdbx_description
1 polymer ?
#
loop_
_entity_poly.entity_id
_entity_poly.type
_entity_poly.pdbx_seq_one_letter_code
_entity_poly.pdbx_strand_id
1 'polypeptide(L)' 'MINSHALGYNEEYFENGKQFKPERWLQDRGSIHPFAYVPFGIGKRMCIGRRLAELELQLALCWVIRGV' A
#
# COMPACT_ATOMS: atom_id res chain seq x y z
N MET A 1 -3.12 -11.64 -15.77
CA MET A 1 -2.16 -11.58 -14.65
C MET A 1 -2.04 -10.13 -14.25
N ILE A 2 -2.28 -9.78 -12.98
CA ILE A 2 -2.20 -8.37 -12.53
C ILE A 2 -0.75 -8.11 -12.12
N ASN A 3 -0.11 -7.13 -12.77
CA ASN A 3 1.22 -6.68 -12.39
C ASN A 3 1.10 -5.53 -11.38
N SER A 4 1.08 -5.87 -10.08
CA SER A 4 0.94 -4.88 -9.01
C SER A 4 2.06 -3.85 -9.00
N HIS A 5 3.27 -4.23 -9.43
CA HIS A 5 4.41 -3.32 -9.50
C HIS A 5 4.20 -2.26 -10.59
N ALA A 6 3.77 -2.66 -11.79
CA ALA A 6 3.46 -1.71 -12.86
C ALA A 6 2.31 -0.77 -12.49
N LEU A 7 1.28 -1.27 -11.79
CA LEU A 7 0.17 -0.45 -11.30
C LEU A 7 0.62 0.62 -10.29
N GLY A 8 1.51 0.26 -9.36
CA GLY A 8 2.02 1.20 -8.35
C GLY A 8 2.80 2.40 -8.93
N TYR A 9 3.37 2.26 -10.13
CA TYR A 9 4.09 3.32 -10.84
C TYR A 9 3.27 3.99 -11.95
N ASN A 10 2.01 3.57 -12.17
CA ASN A 10 1.19 4.14 -13.23
C ASN A 10 0.74 5.57 -12.86
N GLU A 11 1.20 6.56 -13.62
CA GLU A 11 0.86 7.98 -13.46
C GLU A 11 -0.64 8.28 -13.64
N GLU A 12 -1.40 7.40 -14.31
CA GLU A 12 -2.86 7.51 -14.40
C GLU A 12 -3.54 7.39 -13.03
N TYR A 13 -2.98 6.56 -12.14
CA TYR A 13 -3.53 6.32 -10.80
C TYR A 13 -2.73 7.00 -9.69
N PHE A 14 -1.45 7.24 -9.93
CA PHE A 14 -0.51 7.75 -8.94
C PHE A 14 0.35 8.85 -9.55
N GLU A 15 -0.09 10.10 -9.41
CA GLU A 15 0.72 11.25 -9.82
C GLU A 15 2.09 11.20 -9.12
N ASN A 16 3.17 11.38 -9.89
CA ASN A 16 4.55 11.18 -9.46
C ASN A 16 4.75 9.79 -8.83
N GLY A 17 4.31 8.72 -9.50
CA GLY A 17 4.24 7.36 -8.95
C GLY A 17 5.59 6.77 -8.55
N LYS A 18 6.70 7.31 -9.11
CA LYS A 18 8.07 6.93 -8.75
C LYS A 18 8.59 7.60 -7.47
N GLN A 19 7.88 8.59 -6.93
CA GLN A 19 8.30 9.32 -5.74
C GLN A 19 7.66 8.71 -4.48
N PHE A 20 8.44 8.61 -3.41
CA PHE A 20 7.93 8.25 -2.09
C PHE A 20 7.14 9.43 -1.51
N LYS A 21 5.81 9.36 -1.61
CA LYS A 21 4.86 10.37 -1.11
C LYS A 21 3.80 9.73 -0.20
N PRO A 22 4.07 9.51 1.09
CA PRO A 22 3.11 8.93 2.04
C PRO A 22 1.81 9.75 2.16
N GLU A 23 1.90 11.06 1.94
CA GLU A 23 0.80 12.02 2.08
C GLU A 23 -0.37 11.71 1.13
N ARG A 24 -0.12 11.00 0.02
CA ARG A 24 -1.17 10.56 -0.91
C ARG A 24 -2.23 9.69 -0.24
N TRP A 25 -1.85 8.96 0.80
CA TRP A 25 -2.73 8.07 1.55
C TRP A 25 -3.48 8.77 2.68
N LEU A 26 -3.18 10.04 2.95
CA LEU A 26 -3.83 10.87 3.96
C LEU A 26 -4.99 11.71 3.40
N GLN A 27 -5.17 11.73 2.07
CA GLN A 27 -6.24 12.47 1.40
C GLN A 27 -7.62 11.84 1.64
N ASP A 28 -8.68 12.59 1.31
CA ASP A 28 -10.07 12.14 1.47
C ASP A 28 -10.35 10.78 0.80
N ARG A 29 -11.21 9.99 1.45
CA ARG A 29 -11.54 8.63 1.01
C ARG A 29 -12.16 8.67 -0.39
N GLY A 30 -11.47 8.09 -1.37
CA GLY A 30 -11.97 7.93 -2.74
C GLY A 30 -11.05 8.48 -3.83
N SER A 31 -9.96 9.17 -3.48
CA SER A 31 -9.01 9.69 -4.47
C SER A 31 -8.20 8.61 -5.20
N ILE A 32 -8.05 7.43 -4.60
CA ILE A 32 -7.26 6.32 -5.17
C ILE A 32 -8.18 5.18 -5.58
N HIS A 33 -8.03 4.74 -6.84
CA HIS A 33 -8.78 3.62 -7.37
C HIS A 33 -8.48 2.33 -6.57
N PRO A 34 -9.48 1.61 -6.02
CA PRO A 34 -9.26 0.47 -5.12
C PRO A 34 -8.43 -0.68 -5.72
N PHE A 35 -8.43 -0.80 -7.05
CA PHE A 35 -7.68 -1.84 -7.77
C PHE A 35 -6.30 -1.37 -8.25
N ALA A 36 -5.95 -0.09 -8.08
CA ALA A 36 -4.63 0.42 -8.41
C ALA A 36 -3.57 0.06 -7.34
N TYR A 37 -3.99 -0.27 -6.12
CA TYR A 37 -3.12 -0.67 -5.02
C TYR A 37 -3.51 -2.03 -4.44
N VAL A 38 -2.85 -3.09 -4.90
CA VAL A 38 -3.14 -4.48 -4.52
C VAL A 38 -1.88 -5.27 -4.12
N PRO A 39 -1.09 -4.79 -3.13
CA PRO A 39 0.17 -5.44 -2.72
C PRO A 39 -0.03 -6.84 -2.10
N PHE A 40 -1.20 -7.08 -1.51
CA PHE A 40 -1.58 -8.37 -0.92
C PHE A 40 -2.48 -9.22 -1.83
N GLY A 41 -2.60 -8.84 -3.11
CA GLY A 41 -3.55 -9.43 -4.04
C GLY A 41 -4.99 -9.00 -3.79
N ILE A 42 -5.93 -9.65 -4.49
CA ILE A 42 -7.35 -9.31 -4.44
C ILE A 42 -8.25 -10.54 -4.55
N GLY A 43 -9.44 -10.46 -3.94
CA GLY A 43 -10.46 -11.50 -3.97
C GLY A 43 -10.16 -12.68 -3.03
N LYS A 44 -10.84 -13.80 -3.25
CA LYS A 44 -10.82 -14.98 -2.36
C LYS A 44 -9.45 -15.67 -2.17
N ARG A 45 -8.47 -15.37 -3.01
CA ARG A 45 -7.10 -15.91 -2.96
C ARG A 45 -6.05 -14.85 -2.62
N MET A 46 -6.48 -13.69 -2.09
CA MET A 46 -5.54 -12.69 -1.57
C MET A 46 -4.80 -13.23 -0.33
N CYS A 47 -3.72 -12.56 0.07
CA CYS A 47 -2.92 -12.95 1.22
C CYS A 47 -3.77 -13.08 2.49
N ILE A 48 -3.87 -14.30 3.02
CA ILE A 48 -4.58 -14.59 4.27
C ILE A 48 -3.95 -13.89 5.48
N GLY A 49 -2.64 -13.66 5.43
CA GLY A 49 -1.86 -13.01 6.47
C GLY A 49 -1.86 -11.48 6.42
N ARG A 50 -2.60 -10.84 5.50
CA ARG A 50 -2.53 -9.37 5.29
C ARG A 50 -2.61 -8.59 6.61
N ARG A 51 -3.61 -8.90 7.44
CA ARG A 51 -3.85 -8.16 8.69
C ARG A 51 -2.75 -8.37 9.73
N LEU A 52 -2.21 -9.59 9.81
CA LEU A 52 -1.09 -9.90 10.70
C LEU A 52 0.16 -9.16 10.24
N ALA A 53 0.49 -9.23 8.94
CA ALA A 53 1.65 -8.56 8.38
C ALA A 53 1.57 -7.02 8.52
N GLU A 54 0.40 -6.43 8.25
CA GLU A 54 0.17 -4.98 8.46
C GLU A 54 0.43 -4.58 9.92
N LEU A 55 -0.10 -5.36 10.87
CA LEU A 55 0.08 -5.11 12.30
C LEU A 55 1.56 -5.23 12.73
N GLU A 56 2.23 -6.31 12.35
CA GLU A 56 3.63 -6.56 12.69
C GLU A 56 4.54 -5.46 12.13
N LEU A 57 4.33 -5.05 10.87
CA LEU A 57 5.10 -3.97 10.24
C LEU A 57 4.87 -2.62 10.94
N GLN A 58 3.62 -2.31 11.30
CA GLN A 58 3.30 -1.07 12.02
C GLN A 58 3.94 -1.05 13.41
N LEU A 59 3.85 -2.15 14.17
CA LEU A 59 4.47 -2.24 15.49
C LEU A 59 5.99 -2.18 15.41
N ALA A 60 6.59 -2.92 14.48
CA ALA A 60 8.04 -2.87 14.24
C ALA A 60 8.50 -1.46 13.88
N LEU A 61 7.80 -0.75 13.00
CA LEU A 61 8.11 0.62 12.64
C LEU A 61 8.01 1.57 13.86
N CYS A 62 6.96 1.43 14.66
CA CYS A 62 6.80 2.20 15.90
C CYS A 62 7.96 1.94 16.88
N TRP A 63 8.42 0.70 17.02
CA TRP A 63 9.53 0.35 17.90
C TRP A 63 10.85 0.94 17.40
N VAL A 64 11.14 0.79 16.11
CA VAL A 64 12.34 1.35 15.47
C VAL A 64 12.39 2.87 15.60
N ILE A 65 11.26 3.57 15.36
CA ILE A 65 11.19 5.03 15.46
C ILE A 65 11.28 5.51 16.92
N ARG A 66 10.71 4.77 17.87
CA ARG A 66 10.75 5.10 19.30
C ARG A 66 12.16 4.97 19.90
N GLY A 67 13.03 4.17 19.30
CA GLY A 67 14.44 4.06 19.70
C GLY A 67 14.67 3.29 21.00
N VAL A 68 13.89 2.23 21.24
CA VAL A 68 14.20 1.24 22.30
C VAL A 68 15.40 0.40 21.86
#